data_AF-A0A2A2G7E0-F1
#
_entry.id   AF-A0A2A2G7E0-F1
#
_cell.length_a   1.000
_cell.length_b   1.000
_cell.length_c   1.000
_cell.angle_alpha   90.00
_cell.angle_beta   90.00
_cell.angle_gamma   90.00
#
_symmetry.space_group_name_H-M   'P 1'
#
loop_
_entity.id
_entity.type
_entity.pdbx_description
1 polymer ?
#
loop_
_entity_poly.entity_id
_entity_poly.type
_entity_poly.pdbx_seq_one_letter_code
_entity_poly.pdbx_strand_id
1 'polypeptide(L)'
;MTQEEINKGNRLIEDLMGSTITIDQDDVKDIPLAFLQLEDMKFHQAWKWLMPVVIKIEDDLGYSVLIKDKACMVVVDDDTTFESEAETKMESVWKAIVTFLDWHKDQ
;
A
#
# COMPACT_ATOMS: atom_id res chain seq x y z
N MET A 1 5.14 8.99 11.76
CA MET A 1 5.29 9.40 10.35
C MET A 1 4.95 10.87 10.23
N THR A 2 5.70 11.63 9.46
CA THR A 2 5.42 13.03 9.14
C THR A 2 4.35 13.12 8.05
N GLN A 3 3.71 14.29 7.91
CA GLN A 3 2.73 14.49 6.83
C GLN A 3 3.37 14.39 5.44
N GLU A 4 4.64 14.77 5.31
CA GLU A 4 5.39 14.67 4.05
C GLU A 4 5.61 13.20 3.65
N GLU A 5 5.99 12.34 4.60
CA GLU A 5 6.12 10.90 4.36
C GLU A 5 4.78 10.29 3.92
N ILE A 6 3.69 10.65 4.62
CA ILE A 6 2.34 10.19 4.31
C ILE A 6 1.93 10.60 2.89
N ASN A 7 2.13 11.87 2.52
CA ASN A 7 1.75 12.37 1.20
C ASN A 7 2.58 11.72 0.09
N LYS A 8 3.88 11.47 0.31
CA LYS A 8 4.72 10.71 -0.62
C LYS A 8 4.17 9.30 -0.83
N GLY A 9 3.88 8.58 0.25
CA GLY A 9 3.34 7.22 0.16
C GLY A 9 1.95 7.16 -0.47
N ASN A 10 1.08 8.11 -0.13
CA ASN A 10 -0.25 8.22 -0.74
C ASN A 10 -0.15 8.45 -2.25
N ARG A 11 0.79 9.26 -2.73
CA ARG A 11 1.02 9.47 -4.17
C ARG A 11 1.48 8.19 -4.87
N LEU A 12 2.46 7.48 -4.30
CA LEU A 12 2.93 6.20 -4.87
C LEU A 12 1.80 5.16 -4.97
N ILE A 13 0.95 5.11 -3.95
CA ILE A 13 -0.20 4.21 -3.93
C ILE A 13 -1.28 4.66 -4.93
N GLU A 14 -1.56 5.95 -5.04
CA GLU A 14 -2.48 6.49 -6.06
C GLU A 14 -1.99 6.17 -7.47
N ASP A 15 -0.71 6.34 -7.74
CA ASP A 15 -0.10 6.03 -9.05
C ASP A 15 -0.28 4.54 -9.41
N LEU A 16 -0.18 3.63 -8.43
CA LEU A 16 -0.46 2.20 -8.61
C LEU A 16 -1.96 1.91 -8.82
N MET A 17 -2.81 2.48 -7.97
CA MET A 17 -4.24 2.15 -7.93
C MET A 17 -5.02 2.81 -9.06
N GLY A 18 -4.54 3.93 -9.59
CA GLY A 18 -5.25 4.74 -10.59
C GLY A 18 -6.39 5.54 -9.97
N SER A 19 -7.48 5.70 -10.71
CA SER A 19 -8.54 6.65 -10.37
C SER A 19 -9.52 6.17 -9.29
N THR A 20 -9.62 4.88 -9.03
CA THR A 20 -10.62 4.28 -8.12
C THR A 20 -10.07 2.99 -7.51
N ILE A 21 -10.33 2.79 -6.22
CA ILE A 21 -10.15 1.49 -5.57
C ILE A 21 -11.46 0.74 -5.65
N THR A 22 -11.47 -0.35 -6.40
CA THR A 22 -12.60 -1.28 -6.43
C THR A 22 -12.57 -2.15 -5.19
N ILE A 23 -13.70 -2.24 -4.48
CA ILE A 23 -13.85 -3.13 -3.33
C ILE A 23 -14.83 -4.22 -3.72
N ASP A 24 -14.32 -5.45 -3.88
CA ASP A 24 -15.13 -6.62 -4.26
C ASP A 24 -15.96 -7.16 -3.07
N GLN A 25 -16.93 -6.35 -2.62
CA GLN A 25 -17.90 -6.69 -1.58
C GLN A 25 -19.24 -6.01 -1.89
N ASP A 26 -20.33 -6.78 -1.96
CA ASP A 26 -21.65 -6.33 -2.44
C ASP A 26 -22.18 -5.04 -1.77
N ASP A 27 -21.87 -4.83 -0.49
CA ASP A 27 -22.39 -3.70 0.31
C ASP A 27 -21.35 -2.59 0.57
N VAL A 28 -20.17 -2.65 -0.07
CA VAL A 28 -19.11 -1.66 0.11
C VAL A 28 -18.91 -0.86 -1.16
N LYS A 29 -19.03 0.46 -1.07
CA LYS A 29 -18.77 1.35 -2.20
C LYS A 29 -17.26 1.45 -2.45
N ASP A 30 -16.92 1.47 -3.73
CA ASP A 30 -15.61 1.85 -4.23
C ASP A 30 -15.16 3.21 -3.69
N ILE A 31 -13.85 3.40 -3.64
CA ILE A 31 -13.24 4.65 -3.18
C ILE A 31 -12.73 5.41 -4.42
N PRO A 32 -13.35 6.53 -4.81
CA PRO A 32 -12.95 7.24 -6.02
C PRO A 32 -11.78 8.20 -5.72
N LEU A 33 -10.55 7.70 -5.87
CA LEU A 33 -9.31 8.42 -5.56
C LEU A 33 -9.18 9.74 -6.32
N ALA A 34 -9.64 9.79 -7.58
CA ALA A 34 -9.53 10.97 -8.44
C ALA A 34 -10.22 12.24 -7.89
N PHE A 35 -11.10 12.13 -6.88
CA PHE A 35 -11.78 13.27 -6.26
C PHE A 35 -11.25 13.61 -4.86
N LEU A 36 -10.23 12.91 -4.38
CA LEU A 36 -9.67 13.09 -3.05
C LEU A 36 -8.36 13.88 -3.12
N GLN A 37 -8.10 14.69 -2.10
CA GLN A 37 -6.76 15.23 -1.89
C GLN A 37 -5.87 14.15 -1.27
N LEU A 38 -4.55 14.23 -1.50
CA LEU A 38 -3.59 13.28 -0.92
C LEU A 38 -3.71 13.17 0.61
N GLU A 39 -4.02 14.28 1.28
CA GLU A 39 -4.18 14.34 2.74
C GLU A 39 -5.42 13.59 3.25
N ASP A 40 -6.43 13.41 2.40
CA ASP A 40 -7.67 12.70 2.72
C ASP A 40 -7.56 11.17 2.54
N MET A 41 -6.50 10.70 1.86
CA MET A 41 -6.28 9.29 1.59
C MET A 41 -5.74 8.56 2.84
N LYS A 42 -6.49 7.55 3.30
CA LYS A 42 -6.27 6.90 4.60
C LYS A 42 -5.52 5.56 4.52
N PHE A 43 -4.65 5.39 3.52
CA PHE A 43 -3.88 4.16 3.32
C PHE A 43 -3.07 3.74 4.55
N HIS A 44 -2.50 4.72 5.28
CA HIS A 44 -1.72 4.46 6.48
C HIS A 44 -2.55 4.27 7.76
N GLN A 45 -3.89 4.40 7.69
CA GLN A 45 -4.77 4.40 8.86
C GLN A 45 -5.83 3.29 8.86
N ALA A 46 -6.17 2.72 7.70
CA ALA A 46 -7.31 1.80 7.60
C ALA A 46 -7.10 0.70 6.56
N TRP A 47 -7.38 -0.55 6.96
CA TRP A 47 -7.22 -1.74 6.11
C TRP A 47 -8.09 -1.72 4.87
N LYS A 48 -9.29 -1.13 4.95
CA LYS A 48 -10.15 -1.00 3.76
C LYS A 48 -9.51 -0.20 2.62
N TRP A 49 -8.52 0.65 2.94
CA TRP A 49 -7.73 1.37 1.95
C TRP A 49 -6.47 0.59 1.56
N LEU A 50 -5.79 -0.01 2.53
CA LEU A 50 -4.49 -0.65 2.29
C LEU A 50 -4.58 -2.07 1.71
N MET A 51 -5.61 -2.84 2.07
CA MET A 51 -5.76 -4.22 1.62
C MET A 51 -5.92 -4.34 0.09
N PRO A 52 -6.70 -3.48 -0.60
CA PRO A 52 -6.75 -3.49 -2.06
C PRO A 52 -5.38 -3.24 -2.72
N VAL A 53 -4.51 -2.46 -2.06
CA VAL A 53 -3.12 -2.24 -2.52
C VAL A 53 -2.30 -3.52 -2.38
N VAL A 54 -2.41 -4.21 -1.24
CA VAL A 54 -1.76 -5.52 -1.03
C VAL A 54 -2.21 -6.51 -2.10
N ILE A 55 -3.52 -6.65 -2.30
CA ILE A 55 -4.10 -7.56 -3.31
C ILE A 55 -3.55 -7.23 -4.69
N LYS A 56 -3.49 -5.95 -5.07
CA LYS A 56 -2.95 -5.54 -6.36
C LYS A 56 -1.47 -5.90 -6.53
N ILE A 57 -0.66 -5.77 -5.47
CA ILE A 57 0.74 -6.18 -5.50
C ILE A 57 0.87 -7.70 -5.70
N GLU A 58 0.01 -8.48 -5.04
CA GLU A 58 0.05 -9.94 -5.13
C GLU A 58 -0.52 -10.49 -6.43
N ASP A 59 -1.73 -10.06 -6.80
CA ASP A 59 -2.50 -10.63 -7.90
C ASP A 59 -2.13 -9.99 -9.27
N ASP A 60 -1.94 -8.67 -9.32
CA ASP A 60 -1.70 -7.97 -10.58
C ASP A 60 -0.19 -7.84 -10.89
N LEU A 61 0.63 -7.56 -9.88
CA LEU A 61 2.09 -7.41 -10.07
C LEU A 61 2.86 -8.73 -9.88
N GLY A 62 2.27 -9.72 -9.20
CA GLY A 62 2.88 -11.04 -9.00
C GLY A 62 3.94 -11.11 -7.89
N TYR A 63 4.01 -10.13 -6.99
CA TYR A 63 4.96 -10.12 -5.86
C TYR A 63 4.33 -10.65 -4.58
N SER A 64 5.08 -11.32 -3.71
CA SER A 64 4.52 -11.86 -2.46
C SER A 64 4.57 -10.84 -1.32
N VAL A 65 3.46 -10.65 -0.60
CA VAL A 65 3.39 -9.77 0.58
C VAL A 65 3.14 -10.59 1.84
N LEU A 66 4.15 -10.74 2.70
CA LEU A 66 4.01 -11.49 3.95
C LEU A 66 3.84 -10.53 5.12
N ILE A 67 2.68 -10.62 5.79
CA ILE A 67 2.33 -9.83 6.96
C ILE A 67 2.32 -10.74 8.20
N LYS A 68 3.22 -10.50 9.15
CA LYS A 68 3.32 -11.29 10.38
C LYS A 68 3.57 -10.39 11.59
N ASP A 69 2.77 -10.56 12.64
CA ASP A 69 2.86 -9.77 13.87
C ASP A 69 2.85 -8.25 13.61
N LYS A 70 3.96 -7.55 13.85
CA LYS A 70 4.13 -6.12 13.54
C LYS A 70 5.20 -5.90 12.46
N ALA A 71 5.39 -6.88 11.61
CA ALA A 71 6.33 -6.87 10.50
C ALA A 71 5.62 -7.15 9.16
N CYS A 72 6.17 -6.61 8.10
CA CYS A 72 5.77 -6.86 6.73
C CYS A 72 6.99 -7.01 5.83
N MET A 73 6.92 -7.90 4.85
CA MET A 73 7.89 -8.00 3.78
C MET A 73 7.18 -8.08 2.42
N VAL A 74 7.75 -7.43 1.42
CA VAL A 74 7.42 -7.61 -0.01
C VAL A 74 8.61 -8.29 -0.67
N VAL A 75 8.42 -9.50 -1.18
CA VAL A 75 9.47 -10.33 -1.78
C VAL A 75 9.40 -10.16 -3.29
N VAL A 76 10.50 -9.70 -3.88
CA VAL A 76 10.65 -9.50 -5.33
C VAL A 76 11.33 -10.69 -5.97
N ASP A 77 12.46 -11.11 -5.40
CA ASP A 77 13.24 -12.28 -5.79
C ASP A 77 14.09 -12.76 -4.60
N ASP A 78 14.97 -13.75 -4.83
CA ASP A 78 15.80 -14.36 -3.79
C ASP A 78 16.78 -13.37 -3.11
N ASP A 79 17.15 -12.28 -3.80
CA ASP A 79 18.13 -11.30 -3.33
C ASP A 79 17.48 -9.97 -2.90
N THR A 80 16.23 -9.72 -3.31
CA THR A 80 15.55 -8.45 -3.14
C THR A 80 14.26 -8.61 -2.33
N THR A 81 14.27 -8.03 -1.11
CA THR A 81 13.10 -7.98 -0.22
C THR A 81 13.00 -6.60 0.43
N PHE A 82 11.78 -6.08 0.52
CA PHE A 82 11.47 -4.83 1.21
C PHE A 82 10.74 -5.13 2.51
N GLU A 83 11.42 -4.95 3.63
CA GLU A 83 10.88 -5.28 4.95
C GLU A 83 10.73 -4.06 5.86
N SER A 84 9.76 -4.13 6.76
CA SER A 84 9.56 -3.14 7.81
C SER A 84 8.98 -3.77 9.06
N GLU A 85 9.50 -3.38 10.22
CA GLU A 85 8.91 -3.61 11.54
C GLU A 85 8.55 -2.27 12.17
N ALA A 86 7.38 -2.18 12.81
CA ALA A 86 6.89 -0.94 13.42
C ALA A 86 6.06 -1.20 14.68
N GLU A 87 5.62 -0.12 15.34
CA GLU A 87 4.79 -0.22 16.55
C GLU A 87 3.41 -0.81 16.29
N THR A 88 2.89 -0.64 15.07
CA THR A 88 1.62 -1.20 14.65
C THR A 88 1.76 -2.00 13.36
N LYS A 89 0.96 -3.05 13.23
CA LYS A 89 0.88 -3.85 12.00
C LYS A 89 0.52 -3.00 10.78
N MET A 90 -0.33 -1.99 10.94
CA MET A 90 -0.69 -1.09 9.85
C MET A 90 0.52 -0.31 9.35
N GLU A 91 1.28 0.26 10.28
CA GLU A 91 2.46 1.06 9.95
C GLU A 91 3.54 0.20 9.30
N SER A 92 3.77 -1.04 9.77
CA SER A 92 4.75 -1.93 9.17
C SER A 92 4.38 -2.30 7.74
N VAL A 93 3.10 -2.59 7.48
CA VAL A 93 2.63 -2.92 6.13
C VAL A 93 2.71 -1.70 5.21
N TRP A 94 2.22 -0.55 5.66
CA TRP A 94 2.28 0.66 4.85
C TRP A 94 3.71 1.06 4.50
N LYS A 95 4.66 0.98 5.46
CA LYS A 95 6.08 1.29 5.20
C LYS A 95 6.70 0.34 4.19
N ALA A 96 6.54 -0.98 4.37
CA ALA A 96 7.08 -1.97 3.45
C ALA A 96 6.55 -1.77 2.02
N ILE A 97 5.23 -1.54 1.88
CA ILE A 97 4.58 -1.25 0.60
C ILE A 97 5.14 0.03 -0.04
N VAL A 98 5.21 1.13 0.72
CA VAL A 98 5.68 2.40 0.16
C VAL A 98 7.14 2.33 -0.27
N THR A 99 8.00 1.64 0.50
CA THR A 99 9.40 1.42 0.11
C THR A 99 9.49 0.58 -1.15
N PHE A 100 8.71 -0.50 -1.24
CA PHE A 100 8.62 -1.32 -2.45
C PHE A 100 8.15 -0.50 -3.67
N LEU A 101 7.09 0.30 -3.54
CA LEU A 101 6.56 1.10 -4.64
C LEU A 101 7.52 2.20 -5.08
N ASP A 102 8.28 2.78 -4.16
CA ASP A 102 9.31 3.78 -4.49
C ASP A 102 10.46 3.16 -5.32
N TRP A 103 10.76 1.88 -5.15
CA TRP A 103 11.69 1.14 -6.00
C TRP A 103 11.06 0.69 -7.32
N HIS A 104 9.81 0.18 -7.27
CA HIS A 104 9.11 -0.37 -8.43
C HIS A 104 8.84 0.67 -9.51
N LYS A 105 8.65 1.95 -9.14
CA LYS A 105 8.44 3.04 -10.11
C LYS A 105 9.59 3.25 -11.10
N ASP A 106 10.79 2.80 -10.73
CA ASP A 106 12.03 3.00 -11.50
C ASP A 106 12.43 1.75 -12.31
N GLN A 107 11.59 0.70 -12.32
CA GLN A 107 11.74 -0.51 -13.15
C GLN A 107 11.04 -0.34 -14.50
#